data_AF-A0AAW2MXX3-F1
#
_entry.id   AF-A0AAW2MXX3-F1
#
_cell.length_a   1.000
_cell.length_b   1.000
_cell.length_c   1.000
_cell.angle_alpha   90.00
_cell.angle_beta   90.00
_cell.angle_gamma   90.00
#
_symmetry.space_group_name_H-M   'P 1'
#
loop_
_entity.id
_entity.type
_entity.pdbx_description
1 polymer ?
#
loop_
_entity_poly.entity_id
_entity_poly.type
_entity_poly.pdbx_seq_one_letter_code
_entity_poly.pdbx_strand_id
1 'polypeptide(L)'
;MVQLHFQSPLSAVPRIAAKLLSHATSSMFFSRGIYLMGLYVFFMHKKVAYLDTDVGQMEFTPPGLLSLTVIDKITPDLTIPCLKTPERCFFFGDISSKRDPTTYLAYIFSLYDHYSKEYCTSNKTEFQGNAGLPLVINTPGWVKGIGYEILVDMLNYMSPTHVVKIGISARSKNLPAGAFWLKEGNTDAATVVEISAALQDHLKRSVLVQKDARLLRDLRVMAYFRQCFPSDMTISTIKELARALAAHPPYEISISSIKIKHLHCQVPPTETFYSLNATIVGLAVSSASDQWPHCVGLG
;
A
#
# COMPACT_ATOMS: atom_id res chain seq x y z
N MET A 1 -23.82 2.78 -9.20
CA MET A 1 -23.91 2.19 -7.84
C MET A 1 -23.78 0.69 -8.04
N VAL A 2 -22.65 0.08 -7.64
CA VAL A 2 -22.36 -1.35 -7.90
C VAL A 2 -22.45 -2.08 -6.57
N GLN A 3 -23.36 -3.05 -6.48
CA GLN A 3 -23.54 -3.93 -5.33
C GLN A 3 -22.71 -5.20 -5.57
N LEU A 4 -21.69 -5.41 -4.73
CA LEU A 4 -20.86 -6.61 -4.77
C LEU A 4 -21.61 -7.75 -4.07
N HIS A 5 -22.10 -8.72 -4.84
CA HIS A 5 -22.61 -9.98 -4.29
C HIS A 5 -21.49 -11.01 -4.28
N PHE A 6 -20.92 -11.25 -3.10
CA PHE A 6 -20.07 -12.42 -2.86
C PHE A 6 -20.99 -13.63 -2.64
N GLN A 7 -21.18 -14.46 -3.67
CA GLN A 7 -21.64 -15.82 -3.48
C GLN A 7 -20.41 -16.73 -3.39
N SER A 8 -19.98 -17.04 -2.18
CA SER A 8 -19.16 -18.22 -1.93
C SER A 8 -19.95 -19.16 -1.01
N PRO A 9 -19.77 -20.48 -1.12
CA PRO A 9 -20.30 -21.41 -0.13
C PRO A 9 -19.73 -21.02 1.24
N LEU A 10 -20.50 -21.24 2.31
CA LEU A 10 -20.13 -20.97 3.70
C LEU A 10 -18.88 -21.71 4.22
N SER A 11 -18.05 -22.30 3.37
CA SER A 11 -16.84 -23.01 3.75
C SER A 11 -15.59 -22.22 3.34
N ALA A 12 -14.96 -21.60 4.33
CA ALA A 12 -13.66 -20.91 4.33
C ALA A 12 -13.63 -19.45 3.85
N VAL A 13 -13.61 -18.54 4.82
CA VAL A 13 -13.25 -17.12 4.59
C VAL A 13 -11.76 -17.04 4.19
N PRO A 14 -11.37 -16.21 3.20
CA PRO A 14 -9.98 -16.10 2.74
C PRO A 14 -9.00 -15.79 3.87
N ARG A 15 -8.00 -16.66 4.04
CA ARG A 15 -6.82 -16.37 4.89
C ARG A 15 -5.97 -15.23 4.31
N ILE A 16 -5.81 -15.17 2.98
CA ILE A 16 -5.04 -14.14 2.27
C ILE A 16 -5.74 -13.80 0.94
N ALA A 17 -6.09 -12.53 0.74
CA ALA A 17 -6.68 -12.03 -0.49
C ALA A 17 -5.79 -10.96 -1.13
N ALA A 18 -5.31 -11.21 -2.34
CA ALA A 18 -4.55 -10.23 -3.13
C ALA A 18 -5.45 -9.57 -4.17
N LYS A 19 -5.42 -8.24 -4.24
CA LYS A 19 -6.10 -7.49 -5.30
C LYS A 19 -5.09 -7.04 -6.34
N LEU A 20 -5.36 -7.38 -7.61
CA LEU A 20 -4.56 -7.03 -8.76
C LEU A 20 -5.26 -5.99 -9.62
N LEU A 21 -4.58 -4.86 -9.81
CA LEU A 21 -5.05 -3.74 -10.60
C LEU A 21 -4.37 -3.72 -11.97
N SER A 22 -5.07 -3.25 -12.99
CA SER A 22 -4.54 -3.07 -14.35
C SER A 22 -3.98 -1.66 -14.56
N HIS A 23 -3.05 -1.51 -15.52
CA HIS A 23 -2.17 -0.33 -15.66
C HIS A 23 -2.84 1.03 -15.91
N ALA A 24 -4.16 1.08 -16.13
CA ALA A 24 -4.89 2.33 -16.28
C ALA A 24 -5.88 2.64 -15.15
N THR A 25 -5.89 1.88 -14.05
CA THR A 25 -6.84 2.08 -12.95
C THR A 25 -6.29 3.02 -11.88
N SER A 26 -5.83 4.21 -12.27
CA SER A 26 -5.37 5.26 -11.34
C SER A 26 -6.52 6.10 -10.76
N SER A 27 -7.70 5.51 -10.59
CA SER A 27 -8.89 6.23 -10.12
C SER A 27 -9.14 6.01 -8.63
N MET A 28 -9.54 7.08 -7.93
CA MET A 28 -10.09 7.04 -6.57
C MET A 28 -11.18 5.96 -6.38
N PHE A 29 -11.92 5.61 -7.44
CA PHE A 29 -12.92 4.52 -7.43
C PHE A 29 -12.34 3.13 -7.09
N PHE A 30 -11.07 2.85 -7.37
CA PHE A 30 -10.46 1.54 -7.14
C PHE A 30 -9.68 1.42 -5.83
N SER A 31 -9.08 2.51 -5.35
CA SER A 31 -8.62 2.67 -3.95
C SER A 31 -9.77 2.35 -2.99
N ARG A 32 -10.94 2.96 -3.23
CA ARG A 32 -12.19 2.66 -2.51
C ARG A 32 -12.63 1.21 -2.64
N GLY A 33 -12.42 0.56 -3.79
CA GLY A 33 -12.74 -0.86 -3.96
C GLY A 33 -11.87 -1.78 -3.09
N ILE A 34 -10.62 -1.40 -2.81
CA ILE A 34 -9.77 -2.14 -1.87
C ILE A 34 -10.24 -1.92 -0.44
N TYR A 35 -10.52 -0.66 -0.07
CA TYR A 35 -11.07 -0.32 1.24
C TYR A 35 -12.38 -1.06 1.50
N LEU A 36 -13.28 -1.16 0.51
CA LEU A 36 -14.52 -1.93 0.62
C LEU A 36 -14.28 -3.44 0.81
N MET A 37 -13.25 -4.00 0.18
CA MET A 37 -12.87 -5.40 0.41
C MET A 37 -12.31 -5.58 1.83
N GLY A 38 -11.46 -4.66 2.28
CA GLY A 38 -10.98 -4.61 3.66
C GLY A 38 -12.13 -4.47 4.67
N LEU A 39 -13.11 -3.61 4.40
CA LEU A 39 -14.31 -3.45 5.21
C LEU A 39 -15.15 -4.72 5.23
N TYR A 40 -15.37 -5.37 4.09
CA TYR A 40 -16.13 -6.62 4.02
C TYR A 40 -15.46 -7.69 4.89
N VAL A 41 -14.16 -7.90 4.73
CA VAL A 41 -13.39 -8.84 5.57
C VAL A 41 -13.43 -8.43 7.04
N PHE A 42 -13.32 -7.14 7.33
CA PHE A 42 -13.46 -6.59 8.68
C PHE A 42 -14.84 -6.91 9.29
N PHE A 43 -15.94 -6.74 8.56
CA PHE A 43 -17.28 -7.06 9.05
C PHE A 43 -17.41 -8.55 9.40
N MET A 44 -16.67 -9.42 8.73
CA MET A 44 -16.66 -10.86 9.00
C MET A 44 -15.74 -11.27 10.15
N HIS A 45 -14.62 -10.54 10.37
CA HIS A 45 -13.55 -10.96 11.30
C HIS A 45 -13.26 -10.01 12.45
N LYS A 46 -13.90 -8.84 12.52
CA LYS A 46 -13.64 -7.73 13.47
C LYS A 46 -12.23 -7.14 13.43
N LYS A 47 -11.26 -7.79 12.78
CA LYS A 47 -9.92 -7.29 12.49
C LYS A 47 -9.43 -7.85 11.14
N VAL A 48 -8.63 -7.07 10.41
CA VAL A 48 -7.98 -7.50 9.17
C VAL A 48 -6.61 -6.85 9.03
N ALA A 49 -5.61 -7.60 8.60
CA ALA A 49 -4.31 -7.06 8.22
C ALA A 49 -4.36 -6.52 6.78
N TYR A 50 -3.65 -5.44 6.53
CA TYR A 50 -3.60 -4.78 5.24
C TYR A 50 -2.15 -4.51 4.84
N LEU A 51 -1.68 -5.20 3.80
CA LEU A 51 -0.36 -4.99 3.22
C LEU A 51 -0.49 -4.11 1.98
N ASP A 52 -0.03 -2.87 2.09
CA ASP A 52 0.00 -1.92 0.99
C ASP A 52 1.35 -1.94 0.30
N THR A 53 1.37 -2.37 -0.95
CA THR A 53 2.59 -2.39 -1.76
C THR A 53 2.63 -1.28 -2.81
N ASP A 54 1.56 -0.54 -3.08
CA ASP A 54 1.57 0.50 -4.11
C ASP A 54 2.14 1.84 -3.59
N VAL A 55 3.46 2.00 -3.68
CA VAL A 55 4.18 3.23 -3.29
C VAL A 55 3.67 4.51 -3.97
N GLY A 56 2.98 4.42 -5.10
CA GLY A 56 2.49 5.56 -5.86
C GLY A 56 1.03 5.95 -5.55
N GLN A 57 0.25 5.00 -5.04
CA GLN A 57 -1.18 5.14 -4.72
C GLN A 57 -1.56 4.31 -3.48
N MET A 58 -0.92 4.63 -2.36
CA MET A 58 -1.20 4.00 -1.07
C MET A 58 -2.63 4.29 -0.61
N GLU A 59 -3.16 3.53 0.35
CA GLU A 59 -4.50 3.68 0.92
C GLU A 59 -4.48 4.44 2.25
N PHE A 60 -3.57 4.08 3.17
CA PHE A 60 -3.57 4.59 4.56
C PHE A 60 -2.40 5.50 4.91
N THR A 61 -1.40 5.59 4.06
CA THR A 61 -0.12 6.27 4.32
C THR A 61 0.23 7.26 3.19
N PRO A 62 1.17 8.19 3.44
CA PRO A 62 1.76 9.03 2.40
C PRO A 62 2.43 8.22 1.31
N PRO A 63 2.56 8.75 0.08
CA PRO A 63 3.30 8.10 -0.99
C PRO A 63 4.77 7.81 -0.62
N GLY A 64 5.34 6.78 -1.25
CA GLY A 64 6.73 6.38 -1.05
C GLY A 64 6.95 5.44 0.15
N LEU A 65 5.89 4.99 0.82
CA LEU A 65 5.97 3.97 1.86
C LEU A 65 5.55 2.60 1.32
N LEU A 66 5.99 1.54 2.00
CA LEU A 66 5.43 0.19 1.94
C LEU A 66 4.99 -0.13 3.37
N SER A 67 3.76 -0.60 3.58
CA SER A 67 3.20 -0.65 4.94
C SER A 67 2.31 -1.86 5.20
N LEU A 68 2.44 -2.41 6.41
CA LEU A 68 1.50 -3.34 7.02
C LEU A 68 0.68 -2.60 8.09
N THR A 69 -0.64 -2.65 7.98
CA THR A 69 -1.57 -1.97 8.88
C THR A 69 -2.63 -2.95 9.37
N VAL A 70 -2.86 -3.02 10.68
CA VAL A 70 -4.00 -3.77 11.24
C VAL A 70 -5.21 -2.85 11.36
N ILE A 71 -6.30 -3.24 10.72
CA ILE A 71 -7.57 -2.53 10.74
C ILE A 71 -8.48 -3.22 11.76
N ASP A 72 -8.69 -2.56 12.91
CA ASP A 72 -9.51 -3.05 14.02
C ASP A 72 -10.74 -2.16 14.33
N LYS A 73 -10.84 -1.00 13.67
CA LYS A 73 -11.95 -0.05 13.73
C LYS A 73 -12.26 0.49 12.34
N ILE A 74 -13.54 0.63 12.02
CA ILE A 74 -14.01 1.29 10.80
C ILE A 74 -13.79 2.79 10.96
N THR A 75 -13.12 3.41 10.00
CA THR A 75 -13.09 4.87 9.91
C THR A 75 -14.39 5.30 9.22
N PRO A 76 -15.27 6.05 9.89
CA PRO A 76 -16.58 6.41 9.33
C PRO A 76 -16.46 7.35 8.12
N ASP A 77 -15.36 8.11 8.05
CA ASP A 77 -15.17 9.15 7.06
C ASP A 77 -14.23 8.70 5.93
N LEU A 78 -14.81 8.44 4.75
CA LEU A 78 -14.09 8.13 3.51
C LEU A 78 -13.49 9.36 2.82
N THR A 79 -13.67 10.55 3.40
CA THR A 79 -13.22 11.84 2.85
C THR A 79 -11.94 12.34 3.48
N ILE A 80 -11.50 11.76 4.60
CA ILE A 80 -10.19 12.03 5.21
C ILE A 80 -9.20 10.99 4.65
N PRO A 81 -8.42 11.31 3.61
CA PRO A 81 -7.26 10.48 3.29
C PRO A 81 -6.33 10.56 4.50
N CYS A 82 -5.76 9.42 4.92
CA CYS A 82 -4.73 9.37 5.97
C CYS A 82 -5.28 9.53 7.42
N LEU A 83 -4.89 8.77 8.45
CA LEU A 83 -3.80 7.82 8.63
C LEU A 83 -4.13 6.89 9.78
N LYS A 84 -4.10 5.57 9.51
CA LYS A 84 -3.79 4.62 10.58
C LYS A 84 -2.28 4.57 10.68
N THR A 85 -1.73 4.68 11.88
CA THR A 85 -0.31 4.37 12.11
C THR A 85 -0.08 2.93 11.67
N PRO A 86 0.76 2.70 10.64
CA PRO A 86 1.06 1.35 10.23
C PRO A 86 1.75 0.63 11.38
N GLU A 87 1.47 -0.66 11.52
CA GLU A 87 2.17 -1.50 12.48
C GLU A 87 3.65 -1.61 12.15
N ARG A 88 3.94 -1.72 10.84
CA ARG A 88 5.30 -1.69 10.31
C ARG A 88 5.29 -1.05 8.93
N CYS A 89 6.28 -0.21 8.65
CA CYS A 89 6.47 0.33 7.30
C CYS A 89 7.95 0.56 6.97
N PHE A 90 8.24 0.64 5.68
CA PHE A 90 9.54 1.01 5.15
C PHE A 90 9.38 2.22 4.23
N PHE A 91 10.27 3.20 4.36
CA PHE A 91 10.36 4.31 3.43
C PHE A 91 11.14 3.88 2.20
N PHE A 92 10.41 3.69 1.10
CA PHE A 92 11.01 3.43 -0.21
C PHE A 92 11.47 4.72 -0.88
N GLY A 93 10.79 5.85 -0.65
CA GLY A 93 11.24 7.17 -1.14
C GLY A 93 11.10 7.40 -2.64
N ASP A 94 10.39 6.53 -3.35
CA ASP A 94 10.03 6.71 -4.76
C ASP A 94 8.56 6.29 -4.96
N ILE A 95 7.89 6.84 -5.98
CA ILE A 95 6.52 6.50 -6.38
C ILE A 95 6.46 5.37 -7.42
N SER A 96 7.61 4.79 -7.79
CA SER A 96 7.71 3.68 -8.71
C SER A 96 8.69 2.61 -8.24
N SER A 97 8.22 1.37 -8.15
CA SER A 97 9.04 0.18 -7.88
C SER A 97 10.19 -0.03 -8.87
N LYS A 98 10.14 0.59 -10.06
CA LYS A 98 11.20 0.51 -11.08
C LYS A 98 12.54 1.07 -10.61
N ARG A 99 12.55 1.92 -9.58
CA ARG A 99 13.76 2.57 -9.12
C ARG A 99 14.78 1.59 -8.56
N ASP A 100 14.31 0.68 -7.71
CA ASP A 100 15.07 -0.42 -7.15
C ASP A 100 14.12 -1.61 -6.89
N PRO A 101 13.88 -2.45 -7.92
CA PRO A 101 12.99 -3.60 -7.81
C PRO A 101 13.38 -4.59 -6.71
N THR A 102 14.69 -4.77 -6.49
CA THR A 102 15.23 -5.74 -5.54
C THR A 102 14.97 -5.29 -4.11
N THR A 103 15.29 -4.05 -3.76
CA THR A 103 14.97 -3.51 -2.43
C THR A 103 13.46 -3.40 -2.21
N TYR A 104 12.70 -3.04 -3.25
CA TYR A 104 11.24 -3.00 -3.18
C TYR A 104 10.64 -4.36 -2.79
N LEU A 105 11.05 -5.45 -3.46
CA LEU A 105 10.61 -6.81 -3.12
C LEU A 105 11.10 -7.23 -1.72
N ALA A 106 12.34 -6.92 -1.35
CA ALA A 106 12.88 -7.26 -0.03
C ALA A 106 12.06 -6.62 1.10
N TYR A 107 11.64 -5.35 0.95
CA TYR A 107 10.78 -4.67 1.91
C TYR A 107 9.40 -5.34 2.00
N ILE A 108 8.80 -5.70 0.87
CA ILE A 108 7.49 -6.38 0.83
C ILE A 108 7.55 -7.75 1.51
N PHE A 109 8.57 -8.56 1.20
CA PHE A 109 8.76 -9.88 1.81
C PHE A 109 8.99 -9.75 3.31
N SER A 110 9.80 -8.78 3.74
CA SER A 110 10.01 -8.52 5.17
C SER A 110 8.72 -8.13 5.90
N LEU A 111 7.83 -7.34 5.28
CA LEU A 111 6.52 -7.01 5.84
C LEU A 111 5.59 -8.24 5.90
N TYR A 112 5.61 -9.07 4.85
CA TYR A 112 4.82 -10.30 4.82
C TYR A 112 5.31 -11.33 5.85
N ASP A 113 6.61 -11.57 5.94
CA ASP A 113 7.21 -12.49 6.91
C ASP A 113 6.87 -12.06 8.35
N HIS A 114 6.88 -10.75 8.61
CA HIS A 114 6.43 -10.21 9.89
C HIS A 114 4.96 -10.54 10.16
N TYR A 115 4.08 -10.29 9.19
CA TYR A 115 2.67 -10.65 9.29
C TYR A 115 2.50 -12.16 9.55
N SER A 116 3.18 -13.02 8.79
CA SER A 116 3.08 -14.47 8.94
C SER A 116 3.54 -14.93 10.32
N LYS A 117 4.65 -14.38 10.80
CA LYS A 117 5.19 -14.70 12.13
C LYS A 117 4.21 -14.33 13.24
N GLU A 118 3.69 -13.10 13.23
CA GLU A 118 2.85 -12.56 14.32
C GLU A 118 1.41 -13.07 14.27
N TYR A 119 0.85 -13.28 13.07
CA TYR A 119 -0.60 -13.52 12.90
C TYR A 119 -0.98 -14.87 12.33
N CYS A 120 -0.05 -15.61 11.72
CA CYS A 120 -0.32 -16.95 11.19
C CYS A 120 0.18 -18.08 12.12
N THR A 121 1.11 -17.80 13.04
CA THR A 121 1.62 -18.81 13.98
C THR A 121 0.66 -19.00 15.16
N SER A 122 0.11 -20.21 15.32
CA SER A 122 -1.04 -20.57 16.16
C SER A 122 -0.87 -20.48 17.69
N ASN A 123 0.11 -19.75 18.24
CA ASN A 123 0.50 -19.89 19.64
C ASN A 123 0.17 -18.72 20.58
N LYS A 124 -0.74 -17.80 20.22
CA LYS A 124 -1.19 -16.78 21.17
C LYS A 124 -2.71 -16.59 21.16
N THR A 125 -3.32 -17.05 22.25
CA THR A 125 -4.61 -16.67 22.87
C THR A 125 -5.88 -17.45 22.48
N GLU A 126 -6.44 -18.10 23.51
CA GLU A 126 -7.58 -19.03 23.57
C GLU A 126 -8.96 -18.44 23.29
N PHE A 127 -9.10 -17.31 22.60
CA PHE A 127 -10.42 -16.65 22.46
C PHE A 127 -10.69 -16.08 21.05
N GLN A 128 -10.56 -16.92 20.02
CA GLN A 128 -11.34 -16.89 18.77
C GLN A 128 -10.76 -17.98 17.86
N GLY A 129 -11.60 -18.92 17.40
CA GLY A 129 -11.15 -20.20 16.86
C GLY A 129 -10.10 -20.11 15.77
N ASN A 130 -8.99 -20.84 15.94
CA ASN A 130 -8.03 -21.45 14.99
C ASN A 130 -7.70 -20.83 13.61
N ALA A 131 -8.18 -19.64 13.28
CA ALA A 131 -7.96 -18.97 12.01
C ALA A 131 -7.16 -17.69 12.28
N GLY A 132 -5.93 -17.63 11.75
CA GLY A 132 -5.10 -16.43 11.82
C GLY A 132 -5.78 -15.17 11.27
N LEU A 133 -5.24 -14.00 11.58
CA LEU A 133 -5.79 -12.71 11.13
C LEU A 133 -5.81 -12.67 9.59
N PRO A 134 -6.95 -12.45 8.92
CA PRO A 134 -6.97 -12.41 7.45
C PRO A 134 -6.15 -11.23 6.92
N LEU A 135 -5.52 -11.42 5.75
CA LEU A 135 -4.71 -10.41 5.08
C LEU A 135 -5.31 -9.96 3.76
N VAL A 136 -5.37 -8.65 3.55
CA VAL A 136 -5.65 -8.02 2.25
C VAL A 136 -4.36 -7.39 1.71
N ILE A 137 -4.01 -7.70 0.47
CA ILE A 137 -2.81 -7.17 -0.19
C ILE A 137 -3.22 -6.25 -1.34
N ASN A 138 -2.80 -4.98 -1.26
CA ASN A 138 -2.88 -4.05 -2.38
C ASN A 138 -1.60 -4.17 -3.24
N THR A 139 -1.76 -4.26 -4.56
CA THR A 139 -0.65 -4.36 -5.52
C THR A 139 -0.66 -3.20 -6.51
N PRO A 140 0.52 -2.77 -6.99
CA PRO A 140 0.59 -1.73 -8.01
C PRO A 140 0.03 -2.22 -9.35
N GLY A 141 -0.49 -1.30 -10.15
CA GLY A 141 -1.15 -1.62 -11.42
C GLY A 141 -0.25 -2.08 -12.57
N TRP A 142 0.95 -2.62 -12.34
CA TRP A 142 1.85 -3.00 -13.44
C TRP A 142 1.41 -4.32 -14.09
N VAL A 143 1.31 -4.31 -15.42
CA VAL A 143 0.87 -5.49 -16.20
C VAL A 143 1.90 -5.96 -17.24
N LYS A 144 3.05 -5.29 -17.34
CA LYS A 144 4.14 -5.61 -18.27
C LYS A 144 5.52 -5.26 -17.69
N GLY A 145 6.56 -5.89 -18.25
CA GLY A 145 7.96 -5.65 -17.91
C GLY A 145 8.28 -5.95 -16.45
N ILE A 146 9.28 -5.28 -15.90
CA ILE A 146 9.76 -5.51 -14.52
C ILE A 146 8.65 -5.42 -13.46
N GLY A 147 7.65 -4.55 -13.64
CA GLY A 147 6.54 -4.44 -12.68
C GLY A 147 5.63 -5.66 -12.68
N TYR A 148 5.51 -6.36 -13.83
CA TYR A 148 4.81 -7.64 -13.91
C TYR A 148 5.62 -8.78 -13.29
N GLU A 149 6.94 -8.80 -13.50
CA GLU A 149 7.84 -9.77 -12.87
C GLU A 149 7.78 -9.66 -11.33
N ILE A 150 7.90 -8.45 -10.80
CA ILE A 150 7.70 -8.16 -9.37
C ILE A 150 6.36 -8.70 -8.87
N LEU A 151 5.27 -8.49 -9.62
CA LEU A 151 3.97 -8.98 -9.23
C LEU A 151 3.91 -10.52 -9.18
N VAL A 152 4.50 -11.19 -10.16
CA VAL A 152 4.59 -12.66 -10.19
C VAL A 152 5.40 -13.16 -8.99
N ASP A 153 6.53 -12.52 -8.67
CA ASP A 153 7.36 -12.87 -7.52
C ASP A 153 6.60 -12.69 -6.20
N MET A 154 5.84 -11.60 -6.05
CA MET A 154 4.99 -11.36 -4.90
C MET A 154 3.93 -12.46 -4.74
N LEU A 155 3.23 -12.82 -5.82
CA LEU A 155 2.19 -13.84 -5.79
C LEU A 155 2.76 -15.23 -5.45
N ASN A 156 3.93 -15.56 -5.99
CA ASN A 156 4.61 -16.83 -5.69
C ASN A 156 5.15 -16.88 -4.25
N TYR A 157 5.64 -15.76 -3.70
CA TYR A 157 6.14 -15.71 -2.34
C TYR A 157 5.03 -15.76 -1.29
N MET A 158 3.93 -15.03 -1.53
CA MET A 158 2.83 -14.90 -0.57
C MET A 158 1.78 -16.01 -0.68
N SER A 159 1.73 -16.73 -1.80
CA SER A 159 0.76 -17.79 -2.09
C SER A 159 -0.69 -17.45 -1.67
N PRO A 160 -1.28 -16.36 -2.20
CA PRO A 160 -2.59 -15.91 -1.78
C PRO A 160 -3.66 -16.96 -2.10
N THR A 161 -4.62 -17.15 -1.19
CA THR A 161 -5.71 -18.12 -1.40
C THR A 161 -6.75 -17.58 -2.38
N HIS A 162 -6.89 -16.26 -2.46
CA HIS A 162 -7.80 -15.58 -3.37
C HIS A 162 -7.08 -14.44 -4.09
N VAL A 163 -7.30 -14.35 -5.41
CA VAL A 163 -6.76 -13.28 -6.24
C VAL A 163 -7.89 -12.60 -6.98
N VAL A 164 -8.12 -11.31 -6.69
CA VAL A 164 -9.16 -10.49 -7.31
C VAL A 164 -8.52 -9.62 -8.38
N LYS A 165 -8.80 -9.93 -9.65
CA LYS A 165 -8.30 -9.18 -10.80
C LYS A 165 -9.34 -8.19 -11.27
N ILE A 166 -8.96 -6.92 -11.36
CA ILE A 166 -9.83 -5.89 -11.90
C ILE A 166 -9.36 -5.51 -13.32
N GLY A 167 -10.17 -5.90 -14.30
CA GLY A 167 -9.95 -5.58 -15.70
C GLY A 167 -10.46 -4.19 -16.09
N ILE A 168 -9.84 -3.63 -17.12
CA ILE A 168 -10.32 -2.45 -17.84
C ILE A 168 -10.67 -2.79 -19.28
N SER A 169 -11.41 -1.89 -19.94
CA SER A 169 -11.86 -2.07 -21.32
C SER A 169 -10.70 -2.19 -22.32
N ALA A 170 -9.54 -1.62 -21.99
CA ALA A 170 -8.31 -1.75 -22.77
C ALA A 170 -7.63 -3.12 -22.52
N ARG A 171 -8.00 -4.15 -23.29
CA ARG A 171 -7.50 -5.52 -23.14
C ARG A 171 -5.97 -5.64 -23.08
N SER A 172 -5.23 -4.84 -23.85
CA SER A 172 -3.76 -4.85 -23.88
C SER A 172 -3.09 -4.34 -22.59
N LYS A 173 -3.88 -3.80 -21.66
CA LYS A 173 -3.47 -3.31 -20.34
C LYS A 173 -4.01 -4.18 -19.20
N ASN A 174 -4.61 -5.34 -19.49
CA ASN A 174 -5.04 -6.31 -18.49
C ASN A 174 -3.97 -7.38 -18.27
N LEU A 175 -4.02 -8.02 -17.10
CA LEU A 175 -3.24 -9.21 -16.79
C LEU A 175 -3.74 -10.43 -17.57
N PRO A 176 -2.88 -11.44 -17.83
CA PRO A 176 -3.31 -12.69 -18.46
C PRO A 176 -4.40 -13.39 -17.64
N ALA A 177 -5.28 -14.16 -18.29
CA ALA A 177 -6.39 -14.87 -17.64
C ALA A 177 -5.90 -15.94 -16.65
N GLY A 178 -6.73 -16.28 -15.66
CA GLY A 178 -6.43 -17.35 -14.70
C GLY A 178 -5.25 -17.04 -13.77
N ALA A 179 -4.63 -18.11 -13.25
CA ALA A 179 -3.53 -18.07 -12.29
C ALA A 179 -2.16 -17.93 -12.99
N PHE A 180 -1.96 -16.81 -13.70
CA PHE A 180 -0.83 -16.57 -14.60
C PHE A 180 0.56 -16.61 -13.95
N TRP A 181 0.65 -16.57 -12.62
CA TRP A 181 1.92 -16.61 -11.87
C TRP A 181 2.37 -18.05 -11.57
N LEU A 182 1.48 -19.04 -11.71
CA LEU A 182 1.77 -20.45 -11.50
C LEU A 182 2.41 -21.06 -12.74
N LYS A 183 3.39 -21.95 -12.53
CA LYS A 183 3.96 -22.77 -13.60
C LYS A 183 2.98 -23.87 -14.01
N GLU A 184 3.02 -24.28 -15.28
CA GLU A 184 2.23 -25.41 -15.78
C GLU A 184 2.43 -26.66 -14.91
N GLY A 185 1.32 -27.26 -14.46
CA GLY A 185 1.33 -28.44 -13.59
C GLY A 185 1.30 -28.16 -12.09
N ASN A 186 1.46 -26.90 -11.65
CA ASN A 186 1.28 -26.54 -10.25
C ASN A 186 -0.21 -26.26 -9.95
N THR A 187 -0.87 -27.17 -9.23
CA THR A 187 -2.31 -27.10 -8.91
C THR A 187 -2.57 -26.38 -7.59
N ASP A 188 -1.81 -25.33 -7.29
CA ASP A 188 -2.09 -24.56 -6.07
C ASP A 188 -3.44 -23.86 -6.24
N ALA A 189 -4.37 -24.16 -5.31
CA ALA A 189 -5.81 -23.91 -5.42
C ALA A 189 -6.21 -22.44 -5.19
N ALA A 190 -5.44 -21.49 -5.73
CA ALA A 190 -5.77 -20.08 -5.63
C ALA A 190 -7.06 -19.78 -6.41
N THR A 191 -8.08 -19.28 -5.72
CA THR A 191 -9.34 -18.87 -6.35
C THR A 191 -9.12 -17.54 -7.05
N VAL A 192 -9.24 -17.53 -8.39
CA VAL A 192 -9.12 -16.30 -9.19
C VAL A 192 -10.50 -15.75 -9.49
N VAL A 193 -10.77 -14.52 -9.02
CA VAL A 193 -12.01 -13.79 -9.29
C VAL A 193 -11.70 -12.65 -10.26
N GLU A 194 -12.35 -12.66 -11.41
CA GLU A 194 -12.18 -11.61 -12.43
C GLU A 194 -13.37 -10.65 -12.43
N ILE A 195 -13.10 -9.38 -12.16
CA ILE A 195 -14.07 -8.30 -12.21
C ILE A 195 -13.89 -7.56 -13.53
N SER A 196 -14.95 -7.56 -14.35
CA SER A 196 -14.97 -6.85 -15.63
C SER A 196 -14.98 -5.33 -15.45
N ALA A 197 -14.57 -4.61 -16.50
CA ALA A 197 -14.56 -3.15 -16.52
C ALA A 197 -15.96 -2.57 -16.25
N ALA A 198 -16.05 -1.63 -15.31
CA ALA A 198 -17.33 -1.02 -14.91
C ALA A 198 -17.98 -0.14 -16.01
N LEU A 199 -17.20 0.34 -16.99
CA LEU A 199 -17.66 1.21 -18.08
C LEU A 199 -17.11 0.70 -19.42
N GLN A 200 -18.00 0.16 -20.25
CA GLN A 200 -17.76 -0.03 -21.68
C GLN A 200 -18.29 1.20 -22.41
N ASP A 201 -17.45 2.23 -22.57
CA ASP A 201 -17.82 3.33 -23.47
C ASP A 201 -17.92 2.79 -24.90
N HIS A 202 -19.00 3.11 -25.62
CA HIS A 202 -19.23 2.75 -27.03
C HIS A 202 -18.06 3.18 -27.94
N LEU A 203 -17.27 4.16 -27.50
CA LEU A 203 -16.09 4.65 -28.22
C LEU A 203 -14.79 3.87 -27.95
N LYS A 204 -14.80 2.80 -27.13
CA LYS A 204 -13.59 2.07 -26.66
C LYS A 204 -12.50 2.99 -26.09
N ARG A 205 -12.84 4.23 -25.72
CA ARG A 205 -11.94 5.11 -25.01
C ARG A 205 -11.84 4.51 -23.61
N SER A 206 -10.66 4.03 -23.22
CA SER A 206 -10.39 3.91 -21.79
C SER A 206 -10.64 5.30 -21.24
N VAL A 207 -11.70 5.50 -20.44
CA VAL A 207 -11.84 6.70 -19.64
C VAL A 207 -10.65 6.65 -18.71
N LEU A 208 -9.58 7.26 -19.20
CA LEU A 208 -8.27 7.24 -18.62
C LEU A 208 -8.43 8.15 -17.43
N VAL A 209 -8.76 7.58 -16.27
CA VAL A 209 -8.73 8.30 -15.00
C VAL A 209 -7.26 8.48 -14.61
N GLN A 210 -6.45 9.02 -15.53
CA GLN A 210 -5.07 9.41 -15.34
C GLN A 210 -4.98 10.76 -14.63
N LYS A 211 -6.10 11.47 -14.44
CA LYS A 211 -6.04 12.88 -14.05
C LYS A 211 -5.73 13.17 -12.58
N ASP A 212 -5.77 12.20 -11.66
CA ASP A 212 -5.69 12.56 -10.22
C ASP A 212 -4.66 11.81 -9.38
N ALA A 213 -3.81 10.92 -9.93
CA ALA A 213 -2.83 10.20 -9.08
C ALA A 213 -1.84 11.16 -8.40
N ARG A 214 -1.39 12.20 -9.12
CA ARG A 214 -0.55 13.26 -8.52
C ARG A 214 -1.33 14.05 -7.47
N LEU A 215 -2.54 14.48 -7.80
CA LEU A 215 -3.38 15.24 -6.87
C LEU A 215 -3.66 14.45 -5.59
N LEU A 216 -3.95 13.16 -5.69
CA LEU A 216 -4.15 12.26 -4.55
C LEU A 216 -2.89 12.15 -3.70
N ARG A 217 -1.71 12.06 -4.32
CA ARG A 217 -0.44 12.08 -3.58
C ARG A 217 -0.24 13.40 -2.85
N ASP A 218 -0.49 14.52 -3.51
CA ASP A 218 -0.37 15.85 -2.91
C ASP A 218 -1.34 16.00 -1.72
N LEU A 219 -2.59 15.54 -1.87
CA LEU A 219 -3.58 15.51 -0.78
C LEU A 219 -3.17 14.61 0.38
N ARG A 220 -2.54 13.45 0.12
CA ARG A 220 -2.05 12.53 1.16
C ARG A 220 -0.88 13.11 1.94
N VAL A 221 0.06 13.76 1.26
CA VAL A 221 1.16 14.48 1.91
C VAL A 221 0.61 15.63 2.75
N MET A 222 -0.33 16.40 2.20
CA MET A 222 -1.00 17.47 2.93
C MET A 222 -1.71 16.95 4.18
N ALA A 223 -2.46 15.86 4.07
CA ALA A 223 -3.15 15.24 5.20
C ALA A 223 -2.19 14.72 6.27
N TYR A 224 -1.03 14.17 5.88
CA TYR A 224 0.00 13.70 6.81
C TYR A 224 0.52 14.83 7.69
N PHE A 225 1.04 15.91 7.07
CA PHE A 225 1.62 17.04 7.81
C PHE A 225 0.56 17.91 8.49
N ARG A 226 -0.71 17.83 8.05
CA ARG A 226 -1.81 18.49 8.76
C ARG A 226 -1.98 17.99 10.19
N GLN A 227 -1.56 16.76 10.50
CA GLN A 227 -1.62 16.19 11.86
C GLN A 227 -0.68 16.89 12.86
N CYS A 228 0.28 17.70 12.40
CA CYS A 228 1.10 18.52 13.30
C CYS A 228 0.29 19.63 13.99
N PHE A 229 -0.94 19.89 13.56
CA PHE A 229 -1.79 20.97 14.06
C PHE A 229 -3.10 20.44 14.66
N PRO A 230 -3.70 21.14 15.65
CA PRO A 230 -5.02 20.80 16.20
C PRO A 230 -6.10 20.59 15.14
N SER A 231 -7.04 19.67 15.36
CA SER A 231 -8.07 19.30 14.36
C SER A 231 -9.07 20.41 14.06
N ASP A 232 -9.27 21.34 14.99
CA ASP A 232 -10.15 22.52 14.87
C ASP A 232 -9.54 23.65 14.04
N MET A 233 -8.23 23.63 13.78
CA MET A 233 -7.56 24.62 12.94
C MET A 233 -7.99 24.50 11.47
N THR A 234 -8.52 25.56 10.88
CA THR A 234 -8.90 25.54 9.45
C THR A 234 -7.66 25.65 8.55
N ILE A 235 -7.28 24.53 7.94
CA ILE A 235 -6.25 24.47 6.89
C ILE A 235 -6.87 23.72 5.71
N SER A 236 -7.17 24.46 4.66
CA SER A 236 -7.90 23.96 3.49
C SER A 236 -7.03 23.89 2.23
N THR A 237 -5.90 24.59 2.22
CA THR A 237 -4.99 24.65 1.08
C THR A 237 -3.56 24.28 1.45
N ILE A 238 -2.79 23.81 0.46
CA ILE A 238 -1.36 23.53 0.60
C ILE A 238 -0.59 24.78 1.04
N LYS A 239 -0.98 25.97 0.57
CA LYS A 239 -0.34 27.25 0.92
C LYS A 239 -0.54 27.62 2.39
N GLU A 240 -1.74 27.37 2.93
CA GLU A 240 -2.02 27.55 4.36
C GLU A 240 -1.21 26.58 5.20
N LEU A 241 -1.16 25.30 4.81
CA LEU A 241 -0.36 24.29 5.51
C LEU A 241 1.12 24.66 5.51
N ALA A 242 1.68 25.05 4.36
CA ALA A 242 3.08 25.45 4.25
C ALA A 242 3.42 26.64 5.16
N ARG A 243 2.53 27.65 5.25
CA ARG A 243 2.71 28.79 6.16
C ARG A 243 2.63 28.36 7.62
N ALA A 244 1.70 27.47 7.97
CA ALA A 244 1.57 26.95 9.32
C ALA A 244 2.81 26.15 9.73
N LEU A 245 3.32 25.29 8.84
CA LEU A 245 4.57 24.52 9.05
C LEU A 245 5.77 25.45 9.22
N ALA A 246 5.90 26.49 8.38
CA ALA A 246 6.99 27.46 8.49
C ALA A 246 6.96 28.28 9.79
N ALA A 247 5.77 28.45 10.40
CA ALA A 247 5.61 29.12 11.68
C ALA A 247 5.64 28.14 12.88
N HIS A 248 5.64 26.83 12.63
CA HIS A 248 5.66 25.82 13.67
C HIS A 248 7.09 25.67 14.22
N PRO A 249 7.31 25.72 15.55
CA PRO A 249 8.63 25.50 16.13
C PRO A 249 9.17 24.11 15.72
N PRO A 250 10.33 24.03 15.05
CA PRO A 250 10.89 22.75 14.64
C PRO A 250 11.50 22.00 15.83
N TYR A 251 11.55 20.68 15.72
CA TYR A 251 12.36 19.87 16.63
C TYR A 251 13.81 19.87 16.15
N GLU A 252 14.72 20.34 17.00
CA GLU A 252 16.15 20.41 16.68
C GLU A 252 16.88 19.17 17.19
N ILE A 253 17.75 18.61 16.35
CA ILE A 253 18.57 17.45 16.67
C ILE A 253 20.01 17.67 16.24
N SER A 254 20.95 17.05 16.95
CA SER A 254 22.34 17.04 16.51
C SER A 254 22.51 16.12 15.30
N ILE A 255 23.17 16.61 14.26
CA ILE A 255 23.56 15.78 13.09
C ILE A 255 24.39 14.57 13.53
N SER A 256 25.22 14.71 14.57
CA SER A 256 26.03 13.60 15.09
C SER A 256 25.21 12.48 15.73
N SER A 257 23.94 12.74 16.08
CA SER A 257 23.03 11.73 16.66
C SER A 257 22.23 10.95 15.61
N ILE A 258 22.36 11.29 14.33
CA ILE A 258 21.62 10.62 13.25
C ILE A 258 22.56 10.01 12.22
N LYS A 259 22.04 9.00 11.50
CA LYS A 259 22.67 8.43 10.31
C LYS A 259 21.84 8.83 9.10
N ILE A 260 22.49 9.40 8.09
CA ILE A 260 21.85 9.79 6.84
C ILE A 260 22.11 8.68 5.82
N LYS A 261 21.04 8.19 5.19
CA LYS A 261 21.10 7.21 4.12
C LYS A 261 20.37 7.74 2.90
N HIS A 262 21.10 8.02 1.82
CA HIS A 262 20.51 8.30 0.53
C HIS A 262 19.96 7.02 -0.08
N LEU A 263 18.69 7.05 -0.48
CA LEU A 263 18.04 5.93 -1.15
C LEU A 263 18.27 6.06 -2.66
N HIS A 264 18.51 4.94 -3.33
CA HIS A 264 18.57 4.81 -4.80
C HIS A 264 19.64 5.62 -5.55
N CYS A 265 20.46 6.39 -4.83
CA CYS A 265 21.55 7.17 -5.41
C CYS A 265 22.74 7.22 -4.46
N GLN A 266 23.91 7.51 -5.03
CA GLN A 266 25.10 7.85 -4.27
C GLN A 266 25.23 9.36 -4.24
N VAL A 267 25.45 9.92 -3.06
CA VAL A 267 25.66 11.35 -2.85
C VAL A 267 27.06 11.55 -2.28
N PRO A 268 27.89 12.42 -2.88
CA PRO A 268 29.20 12.73 -2.32
C PRO A 268 29.08 13.26 -0.88
N PRO A 269 30.01 12.91 0.04
CA PRO A 269 29.91 13.36 1.43
C PRO A 269 29.77 14.87 1.59
N THR A 270 30.39 15.66 0.70
CA THR A 270 30.32 17.13 0.67
C THR A 270 28.93 17.68 0.35
N GLU A 271 28.09 16.91 -0.34
CA GLU A 271 26.75 17.30 -0.77
C GLU A 271 25.64 16.76 0.14
N THR A 272 26.00 16.04 1.21
CA THR A 272 25.06 15.37 2.12
C THR A 272 24.00 16.34 2.64
N PHE A 273 24.39 17.50 3.17
CA PHE A 273 23.41 18.45 3.74
C PHE A 273 22.62 19.21 2.68
N TYR A 274 23.25 19.51 1.54
CA TYR A 274 22.56 20.14 0.41
C TYR A 274 21.43 19.26 -0.11
N SER A 275 21.66 17.95 -0.20
CA SER A 275 20.65 16.99 -0.65
C SER A 275 19.48 16.80 0.33
N LEU A 276 19.65 17.18 1.61
CA LEU A 276 18.58 17.09 2.61
C LEU A 276 17.70 18.35 2.66
N ASN A 277 18.23 19.49 2.21
CA ASN A 277 17.54 20.76 2.32
C ASN A 277 16.19 20.73 1.58
N ALA A 278 15.11 21.08 2.30
CA ALA A 278 13.73 21.08 1.80
C ALA A 278 13.24 19.75 1.19
N THR A 279 13.85 18.62 1.57
CA THR A 279 13.46 17.28 1.11
C THR A 279 12.64 16.56 2.18
N ILE A 280 11.55 15.91 1.77
CA ILE A 280 10.81 15.02 2.67
C ILE A 280 11.62 13.74 2.88
N VAL A 281 11.87 13.39 4.13
CA VAL A 281 12.69 12.23 4.51
C VAL A 281 11.89 11.22 5.32
N GLY A 282 12.23 9.93 5.19
CA GLY A 282 11.74 8.90 6.10
C GLY A 282 12.55 8.90 7.38
N LEU A 283 11.87 9.07 8.51
CA LEU A 283 12.45 8.91 9.84
C LEU A 283 12.37 7.43 10.22
N ALA A 284 13.51 6.83 10.55
CA ALA A 284 13.56 5.40 10.80
C ALA A 284 14.40 5.05 12.04
N VAL A 285 14.01 3.97 12.70
CA VAL A 285 14.72 3.39 13.85
C VAL A 285 15.40 2.11 13.38
N SER A 286 16.69 1.98 13.66
CA SER A 286 17.46 0.77 13.37
C SER A 286 17.80 0.08 14.68
N SER A 287 17.38 -1.18 14.86
CA SER A 287 17.99 -2.04 15.86
C SER A 287 19.19 -2.78 15.27
N ALA A 288 20.08 -3.32 16.11
CA ALA A 288 21.25 -4.07 15.64
C ALA A 288 20.88 -5.39 14.92
N SER A 289 19.67 -5.91 15.14
CA SER A 289 19.17 -7.14 14.54
C SER A 289 18.39 -6.93 13.24
N ASP A 290 17.99 -5.70 12.93
CA ASP A 290 17.15 -5.44 11.76
C ASP A 290 18.01 -5.31 10.51
N GLN A 291 17.67 -6.08 9.48
CA GLN A 291 18.29 -5.95 8.16
C GLN A 291 18.00 -4.58 7.54
N TRP A 292 16.82 -4.01 7.82
CA TRP A 292 16.34 -2.75 7.26
C TRP A 292 15.74 -1.88 8.35
N PRO A 293 16.03 -0.56 8.38
CA PRO A 293 15.52 0.32 9.42
C PRO A 293 14.00 0.52 9.26
N HIS A 294 13.28 0.41 10.36
CA HIS A 294 11.82 0.56 10.37
C HIS A 294 11.44 2.04 10.33
N CYS A 295 10.64 2.43 9.33
CA CYS A 295 10.15 3.79 9.23
C CYS A 295 9.06 4.04 10.27
N VAL A 296 9.18 5.15 11.01
CA VAL A 296 8.25 5.58 12.04
C VAL A 296 7.46 6.83 11.63
N GLY A 297 7.88 7.51 10.58
CA GLY A 297 7.22 8.72 10.08
C GLY A 297 8.02 9.42 9.00
N LEU A 298 7.51 10.57 8.56
CA LEU A 298 8.17 11.46 7.62
C LEU A 298 8.51 12.78 8.32
N GLY A 299 9.62 13.38 7.90
CA GLY A 299 10.08 14.71 8.29
C GLY A 299 10.26 15.61 7.07
#